data_AF-A0A924D743-F1
#
_entry.id   AF-A0A924D743-F1
#
_cell.length_a   1.000
_cell.length_b   1.000
_cell.length_c   1.000
_cell.angle_alpha   90.00
_cell.angle_beta   90.00
_cell.angle_gamma   90.00
#
_symmetry.space_group_name_H-M   'P 1'
#
loop_
_entity.id
_entity.type
_entity.pdbx_description
1 polymer ?
#
loop_
_entity_poly.entity_id
_entity_poly.type
_entity_poly.pdbx_seq_one_letter_code
_entity_poly.pdbx_strand_id
1 'polypeptide(L)'
;MRKRFLLIFILLMSIATKASFILIPMDETSQKNHLKAYGITYWCLDKNYKASWLLNYRGGSFLLPDAEEIRKECQIRGVSFEIISDGEEVAILNEISSPSQNMES
;
A
#
# COMPACT_ATOMS: atom_id res chain seq x y z
N MET A 1 -20.18 12.99 -39.08
CA MET A 1 -19.63 11.62 -38.94
C MET A 1 -18.20 11.59 -38.37
N ARG A 2 -17.26 12.42 -38.85
CA ARG A 2 -15.89 12.55 -38.30
C ARG A 2 -15.79 12.76 -36.77
N LYS A 3 -16.65 13.60 -36.17
CA LYS A 3 -16.65 13.87 -34.71
C LYS A 3 -17.03 12.65 -33.84
N ARG A 4 -17.89 11.76 -34.35
CA ARG A 4 -18.27 10.50 -33.65
C ARG A 4 -17.12 9.50 -33.65
N PHE A 5 -16.36 9.44 -34.75
CA PHE A 5 -15.15 8.61 -34.84
C PHE A 5 -14.06 9.07 -33.87
N LEU A 6 -13.89 10.39 -33.73
CA LEU A 6 -12.97 10.99 -32.74
C LEU A 6 -13.35 10.67 -31.29
N LEU A 7 -14.63 10.69 -30.95
CA LEU A 7 -15.12 10.32 -29.61
C LEU A 7 -14.90 8.83 -29.30
N ILE A 8 -15.15 7.95 -30.29
CA ILE A 8 -14.89 6.51 -30.15
C ILE A 8 -13.38 6.25 -29.97
N PHE A 9 -12.53 6.97 -30.70
CA PHE A 9 -11.08 6.86 -30.58
C PHE A 9 -10.56 7.32 -29.20
N ILE A 10 -11.10 8.42 -28.66
CA ILE A 10 -10.76 8.91 -27.31
C ILE A 10 -11.21 7.92 -26.24
N LEU A 11 -12.39 7.31 -26.39
CA LEU A 11 -12.90 6.30 -25.46
C LEU A 11 -12.04 5.01 -25.49
N LEU A 12 -11.49 4.65 -26.65
CA LEU A 12 -10.58 3.49 -26.78
C LEU A 12 -9.19 3.73 -26.18
N MET A 13 -8.81 4.97 -25.89
CA MET A 13 -7.53 5.32 -25.24
C MET A 13 -7.62 5.45 -23.71
N SER A 14 -8.69 4.98 -23.06
CA SER A 14 -8.72 4.93 -21.59
C SER A 14 -7.71 3.90 -21.06
N ILE A 15 -6.52 4.39 -20.70
CA ILE A 15 -5.43 3.61 -20.12
C ILE A 15 -5.78 3.29 -18.67
N ALA A 16 -5.71 2.03 -18.27
CA ALA A 16 -5.82 1.65 -16.87
C ALA A 16 -4.56 2.14 -16.12
N THR A 17 -4.73 3.10 -15.22
CA THR A 17 -3.67 3.50 -14.29
C THR A 17 -3.51 2.38 -13.25
N LYS A 18 -2.29 1.88 -13.09
CA LYS A 18 -1.95 1.00 -11.97
C LYS A 18 -1.60 1.86 -10.77
N ALA A 19 -2.27 1.65 -9.65
CA ALA A 19 -1.82 2.18 -8.38
C ALA A 19 -0.82 1.20 -7.74
N SER A 20 -0.03 1.75 -6.82
CA SER A 20 0.94 1.04 -6.01
C SER A 20 0.82 1.53 -4.58
N PHE A 21 1.28 0.69 -3.67
CA PHE A 21 1.29 0.95 -2.24
C PHE A 21 2.67 0.70 -1.67
N ILE A 22 2.94 1.36 -0.54
CA ILE A 22 4.10 1.10 0.29
C ILE A 22 3.63 0.18 1.41
N LEU A 23 4.17 -1.04 1.44
CA LEU A 23 4.04 -1.96 2.56
C LEU A 23 5.23 -1.76 3.49
N ILE A 24 4.96 -1.37 4.74
CA ILE A 24 5.95 -1.37 5.81
C ILE A 24 5.74 -2.66 6.61
N PRO A 25 6.60 -3.68 6.40
CA PRO A 25 6.46 -4.92 7.15
C PRO A 25 6.85 -4.69 8.61
N MET A 26 6.26 -5.49 9.50
CA MET A 26 6.48 -5.38 10.95
C MET A 26 6.95 -6.70 11.57
N ASP A 27 7.15 -7.76 10.78
CA ASP A 27 7.79 -8.99 11.24
C ASP A 27 9.27 -8.78 11.59
N GLU A 28 9.80 -9.67 12.43
CA GLU A 28 11.17 -9.57 12.97
C GLU A 28 12.25 -9.69 11.89
N THR A 29 11.95 -10.37 10.78
CA THR A 29 12.95 -10.72 9.77
C THR A 29 13.16 -9.64 8.73
N SER A 30 12.11 -8.91 8.37
CA SER A 30 12.14 -7.94 7.27
C SER A 30 12.26 -6.49 7.75
N GLN A 31 11.79 -6.18 8.96
CA GLN A 31 11.83 -4.81 9.47
C GLN A 31 13.10 -4.52 10.27
N LYS A 32 13.87 -3.52 9.82
CA LYS A 32 15.11 -3.08 10.47
C LYS A 32 14.87 -2.19 11.69
N ASN A 33 13.77 -1.41 11.70
CA ASN A 33 13.52 -0.42 12.75
C ASN A 33 12.01 -0.26 13.04
N HIS A 34 11.44 -1.16 13.86
CA HIS A 34 9.99 -1.17 14.18
C HIS A 34 9.49 0.13 14.83
N LEU A 35 10.21 0.68 15.81
CA LEU A 35 9.80 1.93 16.46
C LEU A 35 9.75 3.11 15.47
N LYS A 36 10.70 3.17 14.54
CA LYS A 36 10.72 4.20 13.50
C LYS A 36 9.64 3.96 12.44
N ALA A 37 9.28 2.70 12.16
CA ALA A 37 8.18 2.34 11.28
C ALA A 37 6.85 2.91 11.80
N TYR A 38 6.54 2.77 13.09
CA TYR A 38 5.39 3.44 13.70
C TYR A 38 5.47 4.97 13.55
N GLY A 39 6.67 5.54 13.73
CA GLY A 39 6.91 6.97 13.50
C GLY A 39 6.63 7.43 12.07
N ILE A 40 6.97 6.62 11.06
CA ILE A 40 6.63 6.88 9.66
C ILE A 40 5.11 6.83 9.46
N THR A 41 4.44 5.80 9.97
CA THR A 41 2.98 5.68 9.85
C THR A 41 2.27 6.87 10.48
N TYR A 42 2.67 7.28 11.68
CA TYR A 42 2.14 8.47 12.35
C TYR A 42 2.40 9.74 11.54
N TRP A 43 3.63 9.92 11.02
CA TRP A 43 3.98 11.06 10.18
C TRP A 43 3.17 11.11 8.88
N CYS A 44 2.82 9.96 8.29
CA CYS A 44 1.92 9.89 7.14
C CYS A 44 0.51 10.37 7.51
N LEU A 45 -0.02 9.91 8.66
CA LEU A 45 -1.33 10.34 9.16
C LEU A 45 -1.36 11.86 9.44
N ASP A 46 -0.30 12.42 10.03
CA ASP A 46 -0.14 13.86 10.27
C ASP A 46 -0.17 14.67 8.96
N LYS A 47 0.38 14.09 7.87
CA LYS A 47 0.31 14.63 6.50
C LYS A 47 -1.03 14.39 5.80
N ASN A 48 -2.05 13.90 6.49
CA ASN A 48 -3.36 13.52 5.96
C ASN A 48 -3.34 12.37 4.94
N TYR A 49 -2.27 11.57 4.89
CA TYR A 49 -2.32 10.30 4.18
C TYR A 49 -3.13 9.27 4.96
N LYS A 50 -3.78 8.36 4.23
CA LYS A 50 -4.41 7.20 4.83
C LYS A 50 -3.37 6.13 5.11
N ALA A 51 -3.51 5.43 6.22
CA ALA A 51 -2.75 4.25 6.55
C ALA A 51 -3.71 3.12 6.93
N SER A 52 -3.47 1.92 6.39
CA SER A 52 -4.20 0.72 6.79
C SER A 52 -3.30 -0.14 7.67
N TRP A 53 -3.81 -0.57 8.81
CA TRP A 53 -3.11 -1.49 9.70
C TRP A 53 -3.56 -2.93 9.43
N LEU A 54 -2.64 -3.76 8.98
CA LEU A 54 -2.87 -5.15 8.60
C LEU A 54 -2.54 -6.08 9.77
N LEU A 55 -3.43 -6.12 10.78
CA LEU A 55 -3.20 -6.79 12.08
C LEU A 55 -2.70 -8.24 11.96
N ASN A 56 -3.29 -9.02 11.06
CA ASN A 56 -2.98 -10.45 10.88
C ASN A 56 -2.03 -10.72 9.71
N TYR A 57 -1.23 -9.74 9.30
CA TYR A 57 -0.29 -9.90 8.19
C TYR A 57 1.10 -9.38 8.57
N ARG A 58 2.10 -10.26 8.47
CA ARG A 58 3.53 -9.95 8.69
C ARG A 58 3.78 -9.06 9.91
N GLY A 59 3.33 -9.52 11.08
CA GLY A 59 3.54 -8.83 12.36
C GLY A 59 2.73 -7.55 12.57
N GLY A 60 1.62 -7.36 11.86
CA GLY A 60 0.82 -6.14 11.95
C GLY A 60 1.33 -5.04 11.02
N SER A 61 1.58 -5.37 9.75
CA SER A 61 2.17 -4.47 8.77
C SER A 61 1.32 -3.22 8.51
N PHE A 62 1.94 -2.15 8.00
CA PHE A 62 1.23 -0.95 7.57
C PHE A 62 1.23 -0.84 6.05
N LEU A 63 0.07 -0.49 5.50
CA LEU A 63 -0.09 -0.15 4.09
C LEU A 63 -0.32 1.34 3.95
N LEU A 64 0.49 1.99 3.11
CA LEU A 64 0.48 3.42 2.85
C LEU A 64 0.37 3.69 1.33
N PRO A 65 -0.16 4.83 0.90
CA PRO A 65 -0.14 5.21 -0.51
C PRO A 65 1.30 5.34 -1.01
N ASP A 66 1.54 4.96 -2.26
CA ASP A 66 2.87 5.09 -2.85
C ASP A 66 3.18 6.53 -3.26
N ALA A 67 3.64 7.33 -2.29
CA ALA A 67 4.12 8.69 -2.50
C ALA A 67 5.65 8.75 -2.38
N GLU A 68 6.28 9.52 -3.27
CA GLU A 68 7.74 9.67 -3.28
C GLU A 68 8.29 10.20 -1.95
N GLU A 69 7.57 11.11 -1.28
CA GLU A 69 8.00 11.65 0.02
C GLU A 69 7.99 10.58 1.12
N ILE A 70 7.05 9.65 1.10
CA ILE A 70 6.98 8.55 2.07
C ILE A 70 8.17 7.60 1.85
N ARG A 71 8.46 7.23 0.59
CA ARG A 71 9.63 6.39 0.26
C ARG A 71 10.93 7.02 0.72
N LYS A 72 11.11 8.32 0.48
CA LYS A 72 12.28 9.08 0.93
C LYS A 72 12.39 9.09 2.44
N GLU A 73 11.30 9.35 3.15
CA GLU A 73 11.31 9.38 4.61
C GLU A 73 11.65 8.01 5.21
N CYS A 74 11.11 6.92 4.64
CA CYS A 74 11.49 5.56 5.02
C CYS A 74 13.00 5.32 4.85
N GLN A 75 13.58 5.72 3.71
CA GLN A 75 15.02 5.59 3.44
C GLN A 75 15.85 6.40 4.43
N ILE A 76 15.50 7.68 4.66
CA ILE A 76 16.20 8.59 5.58
C ILE A 76 16.21 8.04 7.00
N ARG A 77 15.08 7.49 7.46
CA ARG A 77 14.96 6.95 8.83
C ARG A 77 15.46 5.50 8.97
N GLY A 78 15.77 4.83 7.87
CA GLY A 78 16.24 3.44 7.84
C GLY A 78 15.13 2.42 8.10
N VAL A 79 13.90 2.73 7.71
CA VAL A 79 12.74 1.82 7.80
C VAL A 79 12.66 0.97 6.55
N SER A 80 12.55 -0.35 6.71
CA SER A 80 12.31 -1.26 5.58
C SER A 80 10.91 -1.04 5.02
N PHE A 81 10.77 -1.03 3.70
CA PHE A 81 9.49 -0.98 3.00
C PHE A 81 9.58 -1.71 1.65
N GLU A 82 8.42 -2.11 1.14
CA GLU A 82 8.24 -2.78 -0.13
C GLU A 82 7.22 -1.98 -0.96
N ILE A 83 7.43 -1.88 -2.27
CA ILE A 83 6.42 -1.32 -3.17
C ILE A 83 5.62 -2.48 -3.73
N ILE A 84 4.32 -2.49 -3.49
CA ILE A 84 3.40 -3.53 -3.96
C ILE A 84 2.38 -2.95 -4.92
N SER A 85 1.91 -3.77 -5.85
CA SER A 85 0.86 -3.43 -6.80
C SER A 85 -0.54 -3.58 -6.20
N ASP A 86 -1.54 -2.98 -6.85
CA ASP A 86 -2.96 -3.20 -6.51
C ASP A 86 -3.35 -4.68 -6.43
N GLY A 87 -2.79 -5.52 -7.32
CA GLY A 87 -3.08 -6.95 -7.33
C GLY A 87 -2.53 -7.67 -6.09
N GLU A 88 -1.36 -7.26 -5.63
CA GLU A 88 -0.75 -7.79 -4.40
C GLU A 88 -1.48 -7.30 -3.16
N GLU A 89 -1.90 -6.03 -3.11
CA GLU A 89 -2.77 -5.51 -2.05
C GLU A 89 -4.04 -6.37 -1.93
N VAL A 90 -4.75 -6.57 -3.04
CA VAL A 90 -6.00 -7.36 -3.04
C VAL A 90 -5.74 -8.80 -2.57
N ALA A 91 -4.63 -9.42 -2.98
CA ALA A 91 -4.25 -10.74 -2.51
C ALA A 91 -4.03 -10.77 -0.99
N ILE A 92 -3.32 -9.79 -0.44
CA ILE A 92 -3.07 -9.65 1.01
C ILE A 92 -4.38 -9.43 1.77
N LEU A 93 -5.25 -8.54 1.30
CA LEU A 93 -6.53 -8.28 1.94
C LEU A 93 -7.43 -9.51 1.94
N ASN A 94 -7.45 -10.27 0.84
CA ASN A 94 -8.17 -11.53 0.75
C ASN A 94 -7.61 -12.57 1.75
N GLU A 95 -6.28 -12.67 1.87
CA GLU A 95 -5.61 -13.55 2.83
C GLU A 95 -6.02 -13.23 4.27
N ILE A 96 -5.98 -11.94 4.66
CA ILE A 96 -6.36 -11.47 5.99
C ILE A 96 -7.85 -11.71 6.27
N SER A 97 -8.71 -11.54 5.26
CA SER A 97 -10.16 -11.72 5.40
C SER A 97 -10.61 -13.18 5.47
N SER A 98 -9.71 -14.13 5.16
CA SER A 98 -10.04 -15.55 5.13
C SER A 98 -10.48 -16.04 6.53
N PRO A 99 -11.62 -16.76 6.65
CA PRO A 99 -12.11 -17.30 7.92
C PRO A 99 -11.10 -18.19 8.66
N SER A 100 -10.12 -18.75 7.95
CA SER A 100 -9.05 -19.56 8.54
C SER A 100 -8.01 -18.76 9.32
N GLN A 101 -7.93 -17.44 9.11
CA GLN A 101 -6.99 -16.53 9.78
C GLN A 101 -7.66 -15.69 10.88
N ASN A 102 -8.97 -15.47 10.78
CA ASN A 102 -9.75 -14.82 11.83
C ASN A 102 -10.20 -15.88 12.85
N MET A 103 -9.47 -16.00 13.96
CA MET A 103 -9.88 -16.80 15.11
C MET A 103 -11.10 -16.16 15.78
N GLU A 104 -12.29 -16.29 15.18
CA GLU A 104 -13.53 -16.20 15.94
C GLU A 104 -13.60 -17.43 16.84
N SER A 105 -13.48 -17.18 18.15
CA SER A 105 -13.69 -18.18 19.22
C SER A 105 -15.16 -18.25 19.56
#